data_AF-A0A918AJ52-F1
#
_entry.id   AF-A0A918AJ52-F1
#
_cell.length_a   1.000
_cell.length_b   1.000
_cell.length_c   1.000
_cell.angle_alpha   90.00
_cell.angle_beta   90.00
_cell.angle_gamma   90.00
#
_symmetry.space_group_name_H-M   'P 1'
#
loop_
_entity.id
_entity.type
_entity.pdbx_description
1 polymer ?
#
loop_
_entity_poly.entity_id
_entity_poly.type
_entity_poly.pdbx_seq_one_letter_code
_entity_poly.pdbx_strand_id
1 'polypeptide(L)' 'MPRAVVEQARQVTTPLLVLLQWDDEGNDRRLALDVFDAFGSAEKTLHANTGGHTGVPRFEGDSGTRFFNRHLR' A
#
# COMPACT_ATOMS: atom_id res chain seq x y z
N MET A 1 -11.04 0.07 -11.74
CA MET A 1 -11.43 0.76 -10.48
C MET A 1 -12.35 1.95 -10.76
N PRO A 2 -13.25 2.32 -9.84
CA PRO A 2 -14.03 3.55 -9.98
C PRO A 2 -13.13 4.78 -10.03
N ARG A 3 -13.37 5.70 -10.98
CA ARG A 3 -12.59 6.94 -11.16
C ARG A 3 -12.46 7.75 -9.86
N ALA A 4 -13.51 7.78 -9.06
CA ALA A 4 -13.53 8.49 -7.78
C ALA A 4 -12.41 8.03 -6.82
N VAL A 5 -12.09 6.73 -6.80
CA VAL A 5 -11.02 6.21 -5.93
C VAL A 5 -9.65 6.73 -6.34
N VAL A 6 -9.38 6.79 -7.64
CA VAL A 6 -8.12 7.33 -8.17
C VAL A 6 -8.00 8.83 -7.86
N GLU A 7 -9.07 9.61 -8.04
CA GLU A 7 -9.06 11.04 -7.72
C GLU A 7 -8.86 11.30 -6.22
N GLN A 8 -9.44 10.46 -5.36
CA GLN A 8 -9.25 10.53 -3.91
C GLN A 8 -7.82 10.15 -3.50
N ALA A 9 -7.24 9.11 -4.11
CA ALA A 9 -5.86 8.71 -3.84
C ALA A 9 -4.88 9.87 -4.09
N ARG A 10 -5.11 10.70 -5.11
CA ARG A 10 -4.29 11.91 -5.38
C ARG A 10 -4.27 12.91 -4.22
N GLN A 11 -5.30 12.92 -3.38
CA GLN A 11 -5.40 13.82 -2.22
C GLN A 11 -4.65 13.28 -0.99
N VAL A 12 -4.23 12.02 -0.99
CA VAL A 12 -3.45 11.44 0.11
C VAL A 12 -1.98 11.82 -0.06
N THR A 13 -1.54 12.83 0.69
CA THR A 13 -0.20 13.44 0.59
C THR A 13 0.72 13.13 1.77
N THR A 14 0.23 12.43 2.81
CA THR A 14 1.02 12.00 3.97
C THR A 14 1.96 10.84 3.60
N PRO A 15 3.04 10.56 4.37
CA PRO A 15 3.88 9.38 4.14
C PRO A 15 3.07 8.07 4.12
N LEU A 16 3.43 7.13 3.25
CA LEU A 16 2.73 5.85 3.07
C LEU A 16 3.69 4.65 3.05
N LEU A 17 3.32 3.61 3.78
CA LEU A 17 3.80 2.24 3.57
C LEU A 17 2.61 1.38 3.11
N VAL A 18 2.68 0.86 1.88
CA VAL A 18 1.64 0.03 1.27
C VAL A 18 2.10 -1.42 1.24
N LEU A 19 1.27 -2.33 1.75
CA LEU A 19 1.49 -3.77 1.66
C LEU A 19 0.62 -4.34 0.54
N LEU A 20 1.24 -5.02 -0.42
CA LEU A 20 0.57 -5.68 -1.53
C LEU A 20 0.81 -7.20 -1.45
N GLN A 21 -0.27 -7.97 -1.46
CA GLN A 21 -0.20 -9.43 -1.64
C GLN A 21 -0.23 -9.73 -3.14
N TRP A 22 0.79 -10.43 -3.64
CA TRP A 22 1.01 -10.65 -5.06
C TRP A 22 -0.09 -11.53 -5.64
N ASP A 23 -0.49 -12.57 -4.92
CA ASP A 23 -1.44 -13.59 -5.38
C ASP A 23 -2.83 -13.37 -4.75
N ASP A 24 -3.16 -12.12 -4.40
CA ASP A 24 -4.47 -11.77 -3.85
C ASP A 24 -5.58 -12.02 -4.88
N GLU A 25 -6.37 -13.06 -4.65
CA GLU A 25 -7.50 -13.44 -5.51
C GLU A 25 -8.68 -12.45 -5.38
N GLY A 26 -8.77 -11.73 -4.25
CA GLY A 26 -9.82 -10.76 -3.97
C GLY A 26 -9.50 -9.35 -4.48
N ASN A 27 -8.23 -9.03 -4.70
CA ASN A 27 -7.79 -7.73 -5.21
C ASN A 27 -6.92 -7.90 -6.46
N ASP A 28 -7.39 -7.38 -7.59
CA ASP A 28 -6.59 -7.35 -8.80
C ASP A 28 -5.30 -6.54 -8.58
N ARG A 29 -4.16 -7.21 -8.84
CA ARG A 29 -2.82 -6.64 -8.63
C ARG A 29 -2.60 -5.36 -9.42
N ARG A 30 -3.08 -5.30 -10.67
CA ARG A 30 -2.88 -4.12 -11.53
C ARG A 30 -3.64 -2.94 -10.95
N LEU A 31 -4.90 -3.15 -10.55
CA LEU A 31 -5.72 -2.13 -9.92
C LEU A 31 -5.11 -1.61 -8.62
N ALA A 32 -4.52 -2.48 -7.79
CA ALA A 32 -3.82 -2.05 -6.58
C ALA A 32 -2.59 -1.19 -6.89
N LEU A 33 -1.81 -1.56 -7.92
CA LEU A 33 -0.66 -0.76 -8.37
C LEU A 33 -1.09 0.59 -8.97
N ASP A 34 -2.20 0.64 -9.71
CA ASP A 34 -2.74 1.89 -10.26
C ASP A 34 -3.14 2.88 -9.14
N VAL A 35 -3.69 2.38 -8.02
CA VAL A 35 -3.95 3.22 -6.84
C VAL A 35 -2.66 3.68 -6.18
N PHE A 36 -1.67 2.79 -6.04
CA PHE A 36 -0.37 3.16 -5.50
C PHE A 36 0.27 4.30 -6.31
N ASP A 37 0.24 4.20 -7.64
CA ASP A 37 0.74 5.23 -8.55
C ASP A 37 -0.01 6.55 -8.39
N ALA A 38 -1.33 6.48 -8.19
CA ALA A 38 -2.19 7.64 -8.03
C ALA A 38 -1.98 8.42 -6.71
N PHE A 39 -1.46 7.80 -5.65
CA PHE A 39 -1.23 8.49 -4.38
C PHE A 39 -0.36 9.74 -4.56
N GLY A 40 -0.82 10.87 -4.03
CA GLY A 40 -0.13 12.17 -4.08
C GLY A 40 1.04 12.31 -3.11
N SER A 41 1.32 11.29 -2.31
CA SER A 41 2.42 11.28 -1.34
C SER A 41 3.78 11.31 -2.03
N ALA A 42 4.63 12.23 -1.60
CA ALA A 42 6.03 12.30 -2.02
C ALA A 42 6.91 11.25 -1.32
N GLU A 43 6.46 10.70 -0.19
CA GLU A 43 7.12 9.61 0.52
C GLU A 43 6.19 8.39 0.58
N LYS A 44 6.21 7.58 -0.48
CA LYS A 44 5.46 6.33 -0.56
C LYS A 44 6.37 5.15 -0.88
N THR A 45 6.21 4.06 -0.14
CA THR A 45 6.91 2.78 -0.35
C THR A 45 5.89 1.66 -0.48
N LEU A 46 6.12 0.72 -1.40
CA LEU A 46 5.31 -0.48 -1.56
C LEU A 46 6.15 -1.73 -1.28
N HIS A 47 5.66 -2.60 -0.41
CA HIS A 47 6.21 -3.94 -0.20
C HIS A 47 5.27 -4.96 -0.83
N ALA A 48 5.79 -5.77 -1.75
CA ALA A 48 5.06 -6.84 -2.40
C ALA A 48 5.53 -8.20 -1.88
N ASN A 49 4.58 -9.05 -1.47
CA ASN A 49 4.86 -10.38 -0.94
C ASN A 49 4.02 -11.43 -1.67
N THR A 50 4.58 -12.60 -1.98
CA THR A 50 3.82 -13.73 -2.53
C THR A 50 2.83 -14.29 -1.50
N GLY A 51 1.69 -14.81 -1.96
CA GLY A 51 0.59 -15.27 -1.12
C GLY A 51 -0.72 -14.54 -1.40
N GLY A 52 -1.82 -15.14 -0.94
CA GLY A 52 -3.18 -14.59 -1.10
C GLY A 52 -3.49 -13.47 -0.10
N HIS A 53 -4.75 -13.00 -0.10
CA HIS A 53 -5.21 -11.83 0.67
C HIS A 53 -4.77 -11.79 2.15
N THR A 54 -4.79 -12.95 2.82
CA THR A 54 -4.44 -13.09 4.25
C THR A 54 -2.98 -13.51 4.47
N GLY A 55 -2.17 -13.54 3.41
CA GLY A 55 -0.80 -14.06 3.38
C GLY A 55 0.29 -13.10 3.81
N VAL A 56 -0.06 -11.92 4.36
CA VAL A 56 0.93 -10.90 4.76
C VAL A 56 1.97 -11.53 5.71
N PRO A 57 3.26 -11.55 5.34
CA PRO A 57 4.27 -12.16 6.19
C PRO A 57 4.40 -11.45 7.54
N ARG A 58 4.67 -12.20 8.61
CA ARG A 58 4.77 -11.65 9.97
C ARG A 58 5.83 -10.55 10.11
N PHE A 59 6.91 -10.61 9.34
CA PHE A 59 7.97 -9.60 9.39
C PHE A 59 7.51 -8.22 8.91
N GLU A 60 6.41 -8.12 8.15
CA GLU A 60 5.86 -6.81 7.77
C GLU A 60 5.32 -6.03 8.97
N GLY A 61 5.03 -6.71 10.08
CA GLY A 61 4.77 -6.04 11.36
C GLY A 61 5.95 -5.18 11.81
N ASP A 62 7.18 -5.69 11.70
CA ASP A 62 8.39 -4.95 12.06
C ASP A 62 8.62 -3.77 11.09
N SER A 63 8.36 -3.95 9.79
CA SER A 63 8.38 -2.87 8.80
C SER A 63 7.40 -1.75 9.19
N GLY A 64 6.17 -2.12 9.57
CA GLY A 64 5.14 -1.19 10.03
C GLY A 64 5.55 -0.43 11.29
N THR A 65 6.09 -1.10 12.30
CA THR A 65 6.60 -0.45 13.52
C THR A 65 7.71 0.55 13.21
N ARG A 66 8.69 0.18 12.37
CA ARG A 66 9.76 1.11 11.96
C ARG A 66 9.22 2.30 11.19
N PHE A 67 8.24 2.09 10.31
CA PHE A 67 7.58 3.16 9.57
C PHE A 67 6.89 4.13 10.52
N PHE A 68 6.07 3.66 11.47
CA PHE A 68 5.41 4.54 12.43
C PHE A 68 6.39 5.30 13.33
N ASN A 69 7.42 4.62 13.86
CA ASN A 69 8.45 5.26 14.69
C ASN A 69 9.18 6.40 13.98
N ARG A 70 9.29 6.36 12.64
CA ARG A 70 9.93 7.43 11.86
C ARG A 70 9.02 8.67 11.69
N HIS A 71 7.71 8.49 11.65
CA HIS A 71 6.77 9.55 11.21
C HIS A 71 5.82 10.06 12.28
N LEU A 72 5.54 9.27 13.33
CA LEU A 72 4.70 9.68 14.44
C LEU A 72 5.58 10.27 15.54
N ARG A 73 5.25 11.49 15.96
CA ARG A 73 5.86 12.22 17.08
C ARG A 73 4.78 12.67 18.04
#